data_AF-A0A2G8KP73-F1
#
_entry.id   AF-A0A2G8KP73-F1
#
_cell.length_a   1.000
_cell.length_b   1.000
_cell.length_c   1.000
_cell.angle_alpha   90.00
_cell.angle_beta   90.00
_cell.angle_gamma   90.00
#
_symmetry.space_group_name_H-M   'P 1'
#
loop_
_entity.id
_entity.type
_entity.pdbx_description
1 polymer ?
#
loop_
_entity_poly.entity_id
_entity_poly.type
_entity_poly.pdbx_seq_one_letter_code
_entity_poly.pdbx_strand_id
1 'polypeptide(L)'
;MAVDELDQQLSNLGVFERKEGRLYFSHDISLLEKGKYKLAGSFVAWSILHGGPGFSRLHPTLYDMMVGRKTEEDIQIDDVIDGDVSSRLNMIKNATSDRMVADAIATMGDWAANNGCSGIYTMTLETKEDKIRILLKQHLFYRCKAEIDQFQQGLEAVGGFWGMVVEDPGPLRSLFTSYSKY
;
A
#
# COMPACT_ATOMS: atom_id res chain seq x y z
N MET A 1 -5.81 -7.66 -24.23
CA MET A 1 -5.78 -6.24 -23.81
C MET A 1 -4.35 -5.75 -23.93
N ALA A 2 -4.12 -4.63 -24.59
CA ALA A 2 -2.77 -4.01 -24.65
C ALA A 2 -2.42 -3.32 -23.32
N VAL A 3 -1.14 -3.02 -23.06
CA VAL A 3 -0.68 -2.33 -21.83
C VAL A 3 -1.40 -1.00 -21.63
N ASP A 4 -1.47 -0.19 -22.68
CA ASP A 4 -2.08 1.14 -22.64
C ASP A 4 -3.59 1.07 -22.34
N GLU A 5 -4.23 -0.02 -22.75
CA GLU A 5 -5.66 -0.23 -22.55
C GLU A 5 -5.98 -0.62 -21.09
N LEU A 6 -5.18 -1.51 -20.47
CA LEU A 6 -5.33 -1.83 -19.04
C LEU A 6 -5.09 -0.58 -18.18
N ASP A 7 -4.02 0.17 -18.46
CA ASP A 7 -3.69 1.38 -17.72
C ASP A 7 -4.79 2.43 -17.81
N GLN A 8 -5.38 2.61 -18.99
CA GLN A 8 -6.49 3.54 -19.19
C GLN A 8 -7.74 3.11 -18.41
N GLN A 9 -8.08 1.81 -18.46
CA GLN A 9 -9.23 1.27 -17.71
C GLN A 9 -9.05 1.49 -16.21
N LEU A 10 -7.88 1.17 -15.66
CA LEU A 10 -7.59 1.36 -14.25
C LEU A 10 -7.55 2.84 -13.84
N SER A 11 -7.00 3.70 -14.71
CA SER A 11 -7.01 5.16 -14.50
C SER A 11 -8.43 5.71 -14.40
N ASN A 12 -9.34 5.27 -15.27
CA ASN A 12 -10.74 5.71 -15.29
C ASN A 12 -11.52 5.31 -14.03
N LEU A 13 -11.06 4.28 -13.30
CA LEU A 13 -11.71 3.85 -12.06
C LEU A 13 -11.33 4.74 -10.87
N GLY A 14 -10.21 5.46 -10.93
CA GLY A 14 -9.74 6.33 -9.84
C GLY A 14 -9.33 5.60 -8.57
N VAL A 15 -9.16 4.27 -8.62
CA VAL A 15 -8.93 3.43 -7.43
C VAL A 15 -7.49 3.42 -6.93
N PHE A 16 -6.55 3.97 -7.71
CA PHE A 16 -5.13 4.04 -7.36
C PHE A 16 -4.59 5.46 -7.35
N GLU A 17 -3.66 5.73 -6.43
CA GLU A 17 -2.84 6.93 -6.36
C GLU A 17 -1.44 6.65 -6.93
N ARG A 18 -0.81 7.65 -7.55
CA ARG A 18 0.48 7.52 -8.27
C ARG A 18 1.59 8.30 -7.56
N LYS A 19 2.76 7.66 -7.38
CA LYS A 19 4.03 8.33 -7.05
C LYS A 19 5.16 7.72 -7.87
N GLU A 20 5.86 8.51 -8.68
CA GLU A 20 7.08 8.06 -9.40
C GLU A 20 6.94 6.70 -10.14
N GLY A 21 5.76 6.43 -10.72
CA GLY A 21 5.49 5.16 -11.42
C GLY A 21 5.03 4.00 -10.54
N ARG A 22 4.98 4.16 -9.21
CA ARG A 22 4.37 3.24 -8.25
C ARG A 22 2.89 3.57 -8.05
N LEU A 23 2.08 2.53 -7.89
CA LEU A 23 0.65 2.63 -7.62
C LEU A 23 0.33 2.14 -6.21
N TYR A 24 -0.48 2.92 -5.50
CA TYR A 24 -1.01 2.60 -4.17
C TYR A 24 -2.53 2.65 -4.21
N PHE A 25 -3.21 1.91 -3.34
CA PHE A 25 -4.66 1.99 -3.25
C PHE A 25 -5.08 3.34 -2.66
N SER A 26 -5.97 4.04 -3.37
CA SER A 26 -6.70 5.17 -2.80
C SER A 26 -7.71 4.68 -1.76
N HIS A 27 -7.95 5.47 -0.72
CA HIS A 27 -9.04 5.21 0.22
C HIS A 27 -10.25 6.06 -0.16
N ASP A 28 -11.25 5.45 -0.81
CA ASP A 28 -12.50 6.12 -1.21
C ASP A 28 -13.70 5.19 -0.99
N ILE A 29 -14.49 5.51 0.02
CA ILE A 29 -15.67 4.73 0.42
C ILE A 29 -16.73 4.70 -0.70
N SER A 30 -16.89 5.77 -1.47
CA SER A 30 -17.86 5.81 -2.57
C SER A 30 -17.43 4.90 -3.73
N LEU A 31 -16.13 4.80 -4.02
CA LEU A 31 -15.61 3.84 -4.99
C LEU A 31 -15.75 2.39 -4.47
N LEU A 32 -15.52 2.19 -3.17
CA LEU A 32 -15.68 0.89 -2.51
C LEU A 32 -17.13 0.40 -2.57
N GLU A 33 -18.11 1.23 -2.23
CA GLU A 33 -19.54 0.90 -2.30
C GLU A 33 -19.99 0.60 -3.74
N LYS A 34 -19.40 1.27 -4.73
CA LYS A 34 -19.65 1.04 -6.16
C LYS A 34 -18.93 -0.21 -6.70
N GLY A 35 -18.19 -0.94 -5.88
CA GLY A 35 -17.48 -2.15 -6.30
C GLY A 35 -16.30 -1.90 -7.24
N LYS A 36 -15.74 -0.68 -7.25
CA LYS A 36 -14.74 -0.26 -8.25
C LYS A 36 -13.41 -0.98 -8.09
N TYR A 37 -13.01 -1.30 -6.86
CA TYR A 37 -11.80 -2.05 -6.60
C TYR A 37 -11.93 -3.51 -7.08
N LYS A 38 -13.13 -4.10 -6.94
CA LYS A 38 -13.43 -5.43 -7.51
C LYS A 38 -13.29 -5.41 -9.02
N LEU A 39 -13.88 -4.41 -9.66
CA LEU A 39 -13.77 -4.25 -11.12
C LEU A 39 -12.31 -4.10 -11.57
N ALA A 40 -11.52 -3.30 -10.85
CA ALA A 40 -10.08 -3.17 -11.11
C ALA A 40 -9.35 -4.51 -11.01
N GLY A 41 -9.61 -5.29 -9.95
CA GLY A 41 -9.05 -6.63 -9.78
C GLY A 41 -9.42 -7.57 -10.93
N SER A 42 -10.67 -7.55 -11.36
CA SER A 42 -11.13 -8.37 -12.48
C SER A 42 -10.47 -7.99 -13.80
N PHE A 43 -10.25 -6.69 -14.07
CA PHE A 43 -9.50 -6.25 -15.26
C PHE A 43 -8.05 -6.74 -15.24
N VAL A 44 -7.38 -6.67 -14.09
CA VAL A 44 -6.00 -7.17 -13.94
C VAL A 44 -5.95 -8.69 -14.18
N ALA A 45 -6.85 -9.47 -13.58
CA ALA A 45 -6.89 -10.91 -13.78
C ALA A 45 -7.22 -11.29 -15.22
N TRP A 46 -8.19 -10.64 -15.86
CA TRP A 46 -8.50 -10.88 -17.28
C TRP A 46 -7.31 -10.61 -18.18
N SER A 47 -6.59 -9.51 -17.93
CA SER A 47 -5.37 -9.19 -18.65
C SER A 47 -4.38 -10.35 -18.58
N ILE A 48 -4.00 -10.74 -17.36
CA ILE A 48 -2.97 -11.75 -17.12
C ILE A 48 -3.37 -13.11 -17.70
N LEU A 49 -4.58 -13.59 -17.41
CA LEU A 49 -5.01 -14.93 -17.82
C LEU A 49 -5.18 -15.09 -19.33
N HIS A 50 -5.36 -14.00 -20.07
CA HIS A 50 -5.44 -14.02 -21.53
C HIS A 50 -4.11 -13.65 -22.21
N GLY A 51 -3.00 -13.72 -21.48
CA GLY A 51 -1.65 -13.41 -22.02
C GLY A 51 -1.41 -11.93 -22.27
N GLY A 52 -2.25 -11.05 -21.71
CA GLY A 52 -2.01 -9.62 -21.63
C GLY A 52 -1.02 -9.26 -20.52
N PRO A 53 -0.75 -7.96 -20.36
CA PRO A 53 0.22 -7.48 -19.37
C PRO A 53 -0.30 -7.60 -17.94
N GLY A 54 0.63 -7.76 -17.01
CA GLY A 54 0.35 -7.64 -15.58
C GLY A 54 0.13 -6.20 -15.12
N PHE A 55 -0.16 -6.06 -13.83
CA PHE A 55 -0.26 -4.80 -13.11
C PHE A 55 1.06 -4.53 -12.35
N SER A 56 2.20 -4.48 -13.04
CA SER A 56 3.55 -4.46 -12.46
C SER A 56 3.97 -3.11 -11.82
N ARG A 57 3.10 -2.52 -11.00
CA ARG A 57 3.33 -1.19 -10.39
C ARG A 57 3.05 -1.14 -8.88
N LEU A 58 2.60 -2.22 -8.27
CA LEU A 58 2.48 -2.28 -6.82
C LEU A 58 3.86 -2.26 -6.17
N HIS A 59 3.95 -1.60 -5.02
CA HIS A 59 5.12 -1.69 -4.17
C HIS A 59 5.36 -3.16 -3.75
N PRO A 60 6.60 -3.69 -3.81
CA PRO A 60 6.89 -5.08 -3.43
C PRO A 60 6.41 -5.45 -2.03
N THR A 61 6.66 -4.58 -1.04
CA THR A 61 6.15 -4.75 0.33
C THR A 61 4.63 -4.78 0.41
N LEU A 62 3.91 -3.99 -0.41
CA LEU A 62 2.46 -4.01 -0.44
C LEU A 62 1.95 -5.36 -0.97
N TYR A 63 2.58 -5.89 -2.02
CA TYR A 63 2.28 -7.23 -2.52
C TYR A 63 2.51 -8.30 -1.46
N ASP A 64 3.66 -8.28 -0.75
CA ASP A 64 3.95 -9.22 0.34
C ASP A 64 2.87 -9.19 1.43
N MET A 65 2.44 -7.99 1.82
CA MET A 65 1.36 -7.83 2.79
C MET A 65 0.01 -8.34 2.27
N MET A 66 -0.29 -8.13 0.98
CA MET A 66 -1.52 -8.63 0.35
C MET A 66 -1.59 -10.16 0.36
N VAL A 67 -0.47 -10.86 0.08
CA VAL A 67 -0.40 -12.33 0.08
C VAL A 67 -0.15 -12.92 1.47
N GLY A 68 -0.11 -12.10 2.52
CA GLY A 68 0.08 -12.53 3.90
C GLY A 68 1.49 -13.06 4.22
N ARG A 69 2.51 -12.64 3.45
CA ARG A 69 3.90 -13.03 3.66
C ARG A 69 4.66 -12.00 4.50
N LYS A 70 5.79 -12.44 5.05
CA LYS A 70 6.75 -11.54 5.69
C LYS A 70 7.31 -10.60 4.63
N THR A 71 7.32 -9.32 4.95
CA THR A 71 7.89 -8.27 4.10
C THR A 71 9.41 -8.41 4.06
N GLU A 72 9.99 -8.52 2.86
CA GLU A 72 11.45 -8.57 2.66
C GLU A 72 12.09 -7.17 2.77
N GLU A 73 11.33 -6.14 2.42
CA GLU A 73 11.74 -4.74 2.41
C GLU A 73 10.80 -3.89 3.28
N ASP A 74 11.34 -2.87 3.95
CA ASP A 74 10.56 -1.88 4.70
C ASP A 74 10.01 -0.81 3.74
N ILE A 75 8.76 -0.43 3.93
CA ILE A 75 8.19 0.78 3.32
C ILE A 75 9.00 1.99 3.80
N GLN A 76 9.29 2.92 2.90
CA GLN A 76 10.01 4.15 3.22
C GLN A 76 9.07 5.35 3.31
N ILE A 77 9.48 6.41 4.01
CA ILE A 77 8.73 7.68 4.06
C ILE A 77 8.56 8.27 2.66
N ASP A 78 9.52 8.02 1.76
CA ASP A 78 9.48 8.48 0.39
C ASP A 78 8.41 7.75 -0.45
N ASP A 79 7.85 6.64 0.03
CA ASP A 79 6.69 5.98 -0.60
C ASP A 79 5.36 6.70 -0.30
N VAL A 80 5.34 7.60 0.68
CA VAL A 80 4.12 8.31 1.10
C VAL A 80 3.80 9.45 0.14
N ILE A 81 2.62 9.41 -0.48
CA ILE A 81 2.14 10.46 -1.40
C ILE A 81 1.68 11.70 -0.63
N ASP A 82 1.00 11.48 0.49
CA ASP A 82 0.44 12.54 1.32
C ASP A 82 1.55 13.35 2.01
N GLY A 83 1.68 14.62 1.62
CA GLY A 83 2.70 15.53 2.13
C GLY A 83 2.58 15.79 3.64
N ASP A 84 1.37 15.80 4.19
CA ASP A 84 1.16 16.02 5.61
C ASP A 84 1.57 14.77 6.41
N VAL A 85 1.24 13.58 5.91
CA VAL A 85 1.71 12.32 6.50
C VAL A 85 3.23 12.22 6.44
N SER A 86 3.83 12.51 5.28
CA SER A 86 5.28 12.49 5.10
C SER A 86 5.99 13.48 6.04
N SER A 87 5.46 14.70 6.18
CA SER A 87 5.98 15.72 7.10
C SER A 87 5.97 15.24 8.56
N ARG A 88 4.87 14.63 9.02
CA ARG A 88 4.74 14.10 10.38
C ARG A 88 5.71 12.94 10.64
N LEU A 89 5.86 12.04 9.68
CA LEU A 89 6.82 10.93 9.79
C LEU A 89 8.27 11.44 9.82
N ASN A 90 8.59 12.45 9.01
CA ASN A 90 9.91 13.08 9.03
C ASN A 90 10.20 13.80 10.36
N MET A 91 9.19 14.39 11.02
CA MET A 91 9.35 14.95 12.36
C MET A 91 9.80 13.88 13.38
N ILE A 92 9.21 12.69 13.32
CA ILE A 92 9.62 11.54 14.16
C ILE A 92 11.05 11.12 13.80
N LYS A 93 11.31 10.90 12.50
CA LYS A 93 12.60 10.43 11.99
C LYS A 93 13.75 11.36 12.41
N ASN A 94 13.53 12.66 12.33
CA ASN A 94 14.54 13.68 12.58
C ASN A 94 14.74 14.00 14.07
N ALA A 95 13.96 13.40 14.99
CA ALA A 95 14.18 13.57 16.43
C ALA A 95 15.51 12.90 16.86
N THR A 96 16.43 13.69 17.44
CA THR A 96 17.76 13.22 17.88
C THR A 96 18.02 13.47 19.37
N SER A 97 17.04 14.00 20.11
CA SER A 97 17.10 14.20 21.56
C SER A 97 15.74 13.90 22.20
N ASP A 98 15.72 13.59 23.49
CA ASP A 98 14.47 13.36 24.24
C ASP A 98 13.54 14.56 24.19
N ARG A 99 14.09 15.78 24.15
CA ARG A 99 13.30 17.00 23.95
C ARG A 99 12.58 16.99 22.61
N MET A 100 13.28 16.67 21.52
CA MET A 100 12.65 16.58 20.19
C MET A 100 11.63 15.45 20.11
N VAL A 101 11.86 14.33 20.81
CA VAL A 101 10.89 13.25 20.93
C VAL A 101 9.63 13.76 21.64
N ALA A 102 9.78 14.46 22.78
CA ALA A 102 8.65 15.04 23.49
C ALA A 102 7.87 16.05 22.63
N ASP A 103 8.58 16.93 21.90
CA ASP A 103 7.98 17.90 20.98
C ASP A 103 7.21 17.20 19.84
N ALA A 104 7.78 16.13 19.28
CA ALA A 104 7.11 15.30 18.29
C ALA A 104 5.84 14.64 18.86
N ILE A 105 5.91 14.02 20.03
CA ILE A 105 4.74 13.41 20.70
C ILE A 105 3.65 14.46 20.94
N ALA A 106 4.01 15.64 21.44
CA ALA A 106 3.04 16.72 21.67
C ALA A 106 2.37 17.21 20.38
N THR A 107 3.10 17.20 19.25
CA THR A 107 2.61 17.74 17.98
C THR A 107 1.79 16.73 17.17
N MET A 108 2.17 15.45 17.17
CA MET A 108 1.56 14.43 16.31
C MET A 108 1.02 13.20 17.04
N GLY A 109 1.09 13.15 18.38
CA GLY A 109 0.63 12.01 19.18
C GLY A 109 -0.81 11.61 18.88
N ASP A 110 -1.74 12.57 18.90
CA ASP A 110 -3.16 12.29 18.61
C ASP A 110 -3.37 11.80 17.17
N TRP A 111 -2.65 12.39 16.21
CA TRP A 111 -2.71 11.95 14.82
C TRP A 111 -2.20 10.51 14.68
N ALA A 112 -1.07 10.17 15.30
CA ALA A 112 -0.51 8.82 15.24
C ALA A 112 -1.39 7.80 15.97
N ALA A 113 -1.96 8.16 17.13
CA ALA A 113 -2.89 7.31 17.86
C ALA A 113 -4.17 7.03 17.06
N ASN A 114 -4.75 8.05 16.42
CA ASN A 114 -5.89 7.91 15.52
C ASN A 114 -5.57 7.09 14.26
N ASN A 115 -4.29 6.98 13.90
CA ASN A 115 -3.78 6.10 12.86
C ASN A 115 -3.23 4.77 13.43
N GLY A 116 -3.80 4.29 14.55
CA GLY A 116 -3.52 2.95 15.07
C GLY A 116 -2.18 2.79 15.81
N CYS A 117 -1.46 3.87 16.09
CA CYS A 117 -0.18 3.85 16.80
C CYS A 117 -0.30 4.50 18.18
N SER A 118 -1.13 3.95 19.08
CA SER A 118 -1.30 4.48 20.45
C SER A 118 0.00 4.48 21.27
N GLY A 119 0.91 3.54 20.99
CA GLY A 119 2.24 3.50 21.59
C GLY A 119 3.16 4.66 21.22
N ILE A 120 2.67 5.66 20.47
CA ILE A 120 3.40 6.89 20.17
C ILE A 120 3.69 7.73 21.42
N TYR A 121 2.79 7.75 22.40
CA TYR A 121 2.95 8.56 23.61
C TYR A 121 4.07 8.07 24.54
N THR A 122 4.53 6.84 24.34
CA THR A 122 5.68 6.25 25.05
C THR A 122 6.90 6.09 24.14
N MET A 123 6.93 6.80 23.01
CA MET A 123 8.05 6.75 22.07
C MET A 123 9.33 7.28 22.72
N THR A 124 10.44 6.63 22.40
CA THR A 124 11.81 7.00 22.79
C THR A 124 12.67 7.09 21.53
N LEU A 125 13.89 7.60 21.65
CA LEU A 125 14.85 7.59 20.54
C LEU A 125 15.12 6.17 20.01
N GLU A 126 15.12 5.17 20.88
CA GLU A 126 15.36 3.76 20.53
C GLU A 126 14.17 3.14 19.79
N THR A 127 12.95 3.60 20.06
CA THR A 127 11.70 2.98 19.55
C THR A 127 11.05 3.77 18.41
N LYS A 128 11.57 4.95 18.05
CA LYS A 128 10.98 5.82 17.02
C LYS A 128 10.85 5.16 15.65
N GLU A 129 11.83 4.35 15.26
CA GLU A 129 11.83 3.66 13.96
C GLU A 129 10.68 2.64 13.88
N ASP A 130 10.36 1.97 14.99
CA ASP A 130 9.23 1.05 15.03
C ASP A 130 7.89 1.79 14.90
N LYS A 131 7.79 3.01 15.47
CA LYS A 131 6.59 3.85 15.30
C LYS A 131 6.42 4.29 13.86
N ILE A 132 7.51 4.66 13.18
CA ILE A 132 7.51 4.98 11.75
C ILE A 132 7.04 3.76 10.95
N ARG A 133 7.60 2.57 11.18
CA ARG A 133 7.17 1.34 10.49
C ARG A 133 5.69 1.03 10.67
N ILE A 134 5.16 1.18 11.89
CA ILE A 134 3.73 0.96 12.17
C ILE A 134 2.87 1.95 11.36
N LEU A 135 3.21 3.24 11.40
CA LEU A 135 2.44 4.28 10.71
C LEU A 135 2.52 4.14 9.18
N LEU A 136 3.66 3.71 8.64
CA LEU A 136 3.80 3.42 7.21
C LEU A 136 2.94 2.23 6.77
N LYS A 137 2.95 1.14 7.54
CA LYS A 137 2.04 -0.01 7.29
C LYS A 137 0.58 0.38 7.41
N GLN A 138 0.24 1.23 8.38
CA GLN A 138 -1.11 1.78 8.48
C GLN A 138 -1.48 2.53 7.21
N HIS A 139 -0.63 3.46 6.78
CA HIS A 139 -0.93 4.36 5.67
C HIS A 139 -1.11 3.61 4.34
N LEU A 140 -0.21 2.66 4.03
CA LEU A 140 -0.21 1.98 2.72
C LEU A 140 -1.09 0.73 2.65
N PHE A 141 -1.33 0.05 3.77
CA PHE A 141 -2.04 -1.23 3.77
C PHE A 141 -3.30 -1.20 4.61
N TYR A 142 -3.17 -1.00 5.93
CA TYR A 142 -4.32 -1.20 6.81
C TYR A 142 -5.43 -0.17 6.62
N ARG A 143 -5.09 1.08 6.27
CA ARG A 143 -6.07 2.13 5.92
C ARG A 143 -6.92 1.72 4.71
N CYS A 144 -6.31 1.05 3.74
CA CYS A 144 -6.97 0.66 2.48
C CYS A 144 -7.35 -0.83 2.47
N LYS A 145 -7.48 -1.47 3.64
CA LYS A 145 -7.65 -2.93 3.72
C LYS A 145 -8.94 -3.40 3.05
N ALA A 146 -10.04 -2.66 3.19
CA ALA A 146 -11.32 -3.02 2.59
C ALA A 146 -11.27 -2.93 1.05
N GLU A 147 -10.56 -1.93 0.54
CA GLU A 147 -10.30 -1.70 -0.89
C GLU A 147 -9.41 -2.79 -1.47
N ILE A 148 -8.33 -3.13 -0.77
CA ILE A 148 -7.44 -4.24 -1.11
C ILE A 148 -8.21 -5.56 -1.14
N ASP A 149 -9.03 -5.84 -0.13
CA ASP A 149 -9.83 -7.06 -0.07
C ASP A 149 -10.83 -7.14 -1.21
N GLN A 150 -11.48 -6.01 -1.54
CA GLN A 150 -12.39 -5.96 -2.67
C GLN A 150 -11.64 -6.15 -4.01
N PHE A 151 -10.43 -5.61 -4.15
CA PHE A 151 -9.58 -5.87 -5.30
C PHE A 151 -9.18 -7.35 -5.42
N GLN A 152 -8.81 -8.00 -4.31
CA GLN A 152 -8.53 -9.43 -4.26
C GLN A 152 -9.75 -10.27 -4.63
N GLN A 153 -10.96 -9.90 -4.21
CA GLN A 153 -12.20 -10.52 -4.68
C GLN A 153 -12.39 -10.38 -6.19
N GLY A 154 -11.93 -9.27 -6.77
CA GLY A 154 -11.96 -9.03 -8.21
C GLY A 154 -11.04 -9.98 -8.98
N LEU A 155 -9.82 -10.17 -8.46
CA LEU A 155 -8.86 -11.14 -8.98
C LEU A 155 -9.41 -12.57 -8.85
N GLU A 156 -9.95 -12.93 -7.69
CA GLU A 156 -10.51 -14.25 -7.40
C GLU A 156 -11.70 -14.60 -8.30
N ALA A 157 -12.60 -13.64 -8.54
CA ALA A 157 -13.79 -13.83 -9.36
C ALA A 157 -13.48 -14.26 -10.80
N VAL A 158 -12.25 -14.03 -11.26
CA VAL A 158 -11.78 -14.44 -12.58
C VAL A 158 -10.98 -15.73 -12.44
N GLY A 159 -11.68 -16.87 -12.56
CA GLY A 159 -11.04 -18.19 -12.65
C GLY A 159 -10.24 -18.62 -11.41
N GLY A 160 -10.47 -18.01 -10.24
CA GLY A 160 -9.72 -18.32 -9.02
C GLY A 160 -8.29 -17.80 -9.02
N PHE A 161 -8.01 -16.74 -9.81
CA PHE A 161 -6.63 -16.27 -10.02
C PHE A 161 -5.96 -15.82 -8.72
N TRP A 162 -6.68 -15.19 -7.80
CA TRP A 162 -6.09 -14.78 -6.52
C TRP A 162 -5.68 -15.97 -5.66
N GLY A 163 -6.48 -17.03 -5.63
CA GLY A 163 -6.12 -18.30 -4.98
C GLY A 163 -4.78 -18.84 -5.49
N MET A 164 -4.56 -18.83 -6.81
CA MET A 164 -3.28 -19.24 -7.42
C MET A 164 -2.12 -18.34 -6.99
N VAL A 165 -2.36 -17.03 -6.90
CA VAL A 165 -1.36 -16.06 -6.42
C VAL A 165 -1.01 -16.33 -4.97
N VAL A 166 -1.96 -16.65 -4.09
CA VAL A 166 -1.68 -16.94 -2.68
C VAL A 166 -0.95 -18.28 -2.51
N GLU A 167 -1.27 -19.29 -3.32
CA GLU A 167 -0.63 -20.61 -3.29
C GLU A 167 0.85 -20.54 -3.67
N ASP A 168 1.18 -19.85 -4.77
CA ASP A 168 2.55 -19.64 -5.22
C ASP A 168 2.84 -18.20 -5.70
N PRO A 169 2.98 -17.25 -4.77
CA PRO A 169 3.15 -15.83 -5.10
C PRO A 169 4.54 -15.48 -5.63
N GLY A 170 5.51 -16.38 -5.57
CA GLY A 170 6.88 -16.13 -6.04
C GLY A 170 6.92 -15.89 -7.55
N PRO A 171 6.51 -16.87 -8.37
CA PRO A 171 6.47 -16.75 -9.83
C PRO A 171 5.58 -15.62 -10.35
N LEU A 172 4.51 -15.29 -9.61
CA LEU A 172 3.53 -14.28 -10.04
C LEU A 172 3.86 -12.87 -9.53
N ARG A 173 4.84 -12.70 -8.65
CA ARG A 173 5.25 -11.40 -8.09
C ARG A 173 5.53 -10.36 -9.18
N SER A 174 6.27 -10.76 -10.22
CA SER A 174 6.64 -9.88 -11.34
C SER A 174 5.44 -9.37 -12.16
N LEU A 175 4.29 -10.02 -12.06
CA LEU A 175 3.05 -9.57 -12.69
C LEU A 175 2.38 -8.43 -11.91
N PHE A 176 2.72 -8.24 -10.64
CA PHE A 176 2.13 -7.23 -9.76
C PHE A 176 3.11 -6.13 -9.34
N THR A 177 4.40 -6.42 -9.33
CA THR A 177 5.42 -5.49 -8.85
C THR A 177 6.44 -5.21 -9.94
N SER A 178 6.87 -3.96 -10.08
CA SER A 178 8.05 -3.65 -10.89
C SER A 178 9.31 -4.09 -10.13
N TYR A 179 10.26 -4.70 -10.82
CA TYR A 179 11.60 -4.93 -10.29
C TYR A 179 12.25 -3.57 -10.05
N SER A 180 12.40 -3.16 -8.79
CA SER A 180 13.37 -2.14 -8.41
C SER A 180 14.59 -2.87 -7.84
N LYS A 181 15.50 -3.28 -8.74
CA LYS A 181 16.89 -3.49 -8.32
C LYS A 181 17.66 -2.26 -8.78
N TYR A 182 17.80 -1.32 -7.84
CA TYR A 182 18.76 -0.21 -7.84
C TYR A 182 18.58 0.83 -8.94
#